data_AF-A0A093XL03-F1
#
_entry.id   AF-A0A093XL03-F1
#
_cell.length_a   1.000
_cell.length_b   1.000
_cell.length_c   1.000
_cell.angle_alpha   90.00
_cell.angle_beta   90.00
_cell.angle_gamma   90.00
#
_symmetry.space_group_name_H-M   'P 1'
#
loop_
_entity.id
_entity.type
_entity.pdbx_description
1 polymer ?
#
loop_
_entity_poly.entity_id
_entity_poly.type
_entity_poly.pdbx_seq_one_letter_code
_entity_poly.pdbx_strand_id
1 'polypeptide(L)'
;MSIKIDYIRSFAVASPHPRRQTTTFTSTGNPILADGSVYSADPAPVVVNKTVYILSGRDEAGAAENGFIMNEWQVFEAQSPDPSGGSWSLHQKVAQPHSVFFWAKTGTAYAGQIVQGTNRKFYMYAPVTEADSANSDPFAIGVAVSSNILGPFTDAHASGPIISESVPSPGNTIQNIDPTVLVDTDGRVFIYFGTFGRNYYDHMATVQWWELRHPERGLAMGTPLWKDPAYQLGKPVDWIVFEQTPKEQLAKAFEKDGCEIDSKVMDPNYVHTETLVIYVPTGGSTGMPNIPFDGNHISTIVLGLMPTSRGSITLASAVPRQSPVVDPNFYAKEADRASLRYGVRQVIRMLLDTPEGKVMVKNEVTTPDCSQLTLESTDAEIDDRIRKLGNSLYHSAGSLAMGKV
;
A
#
# COMPACT_ATOMS: atom_id res chain seq x y z
N MET A 1 54.31 -12.52 -57.62
CA MET A 1 53.91 -11.59 -56.54
C MET A 1 52.97 -12.37 -55.64
N SER A 2 53.47 -12.85 -54.50
CA SER A 2 52.77 -13.78 -53.59
C SER A 2 52.37 -13.01 -52.34
N ILE A 3 51.08 -12.99 -52.01
CA ILE A 3 50.56 -12.30 -50.83
C ILE A 3 50.60 -13.28 -49.66
N LYS A 4 51.35 -12.94 -48.61
CA LYS A 4 51.33 -13.62 -47.31
C LYS A 4 50.08 -13.20 -46.54
N ILE A 5 49.36 -14.18 -45.98
CA ILE A 5 48.29 -13.97 -45.01
C ILE A 5 48.91 -14.11 -43.63
N ASP A 6 48.98 -13.00 -42.88
CA ASP A 6 49.39 -13.01 -41.47
C ASP A 6 48.19 -13.35 -40.57
N TYR A 7 48.36 -14.39 -39.77
CA TYR A 7 47.42 -14.79 -38.72
C TYR A 7 47.46 -13.76 -37.57
N ILE A 8 46.41 -12.97 -37.42
CA ILE A 8 46.20 -12.15 -36.22
C ILE A 8 45.75 -13.08 -35.09
N ARG A 9 46.61 -13.22 -34.06
CA ARG A 9 46.26 -13.86 -32.79
C ARG A 9 45.23 -12.99 -32.06
N SER A 10 44.04 -13.54 -31.88
CA SER A 10 43.01 -13.02 -30.97
C SER A 10 43.53 -13.06 -29.53
N PHE A 11 43.83 -11.90 -28.95
CA PHE A 11 43.94 -11.76 -27.50
C PHE A 11 42.53 -11.74 -26.91
N ALA A 12 42.20 -12.76 -26.12
CA ALA A 12 40.97 -12.74 -25.31
C ALA A 12 41.11 -11.65 -24.26
N VAL A 13 40.31 -10.59 -24.37
CA VAL A 13 40.10 -9.61 -23.30
C VAL A 13 39.35 -10.32 -22.18
N ALA A 14 39.88 -10.31 -20.96
CA ALA A 14 39.22 -10.88 -19.80
C ALA A 14 37.85 -10.22 -19.59
N SER A 15 36.81 -11.03 -19.34
CA SER A 15 35.48 -10.51 -19.01
C SER A 15 35.58 -9.62 -17.76
N PRO A 16 34.98 -8.42 -17.75
CA PRO A 16 34.94 -7.56 -16.57
C PRO A 16 34.09 -8.13 -15.43
N HIS A 17 33.31 -9.19 -15.68
CA HIS A 17 32.46 -9.83 -14.69
C HIS A 17 33.24 -10.76 -13.76
N PRO A 18 33.13 -10.61 -12.43
CA PRO A 18 33.72 -11.54 -11.48
C PRO A 18 33.22 -12.97 -11.73
N ARG A 19 34.10 -13.96 -11.54
CA ARG A 19 33.74 -15.37 -11.71
C ARG A 19 32.68 -15.77 -10.67
N ARG A 20 31.49 -16.15 -11.13
CA ARG A 20 30.39 -16.66 -10.30
C ARG A 20 30.88 -17.80 -9.41
N GLN A 21 30.54 -17.74 -8.13
CA GLN A 21 30.83 -18.77 -7.13
C GLN A 21 29.54 -19.50 -6.79
N THR A 22 29.57 -20.83 -6.69
CA THR A 22 28.37 -21.63 -6.38
C THR A 22 28.68 -22.61 -5.27
N THR A 23 27.86 -22.56 -4.22
CA THR A 23 27.93 -23.46 -3.08
C THR A 23 26.59 -24.17 -2.93
N THR A 24 26.59 -25.49 -2.76
CA THR A 24 25.37 -26.27 -2.52
C THR A 24 25.31 -26.66 -1.05
N PHE A 25 24.12 -26.61 -0.46
CA PHE A 25 23.87 -26.98 0.93
C PHE A 25 22.48 -27.59 1.09
N THR A 26 22.28 -28.28 2.21
CA THR A 26 20.96 -28.75 2.63
C THR A 26 20.45 -27.80 3.70
N SER A 27 19.31 -27.16 3.45
CA SER A 27 18.68 -26.28 4.42
C SER A 27 17.99 -27.08 5.52
N THR A 28 18.06 -26.59 6.76
CA THR A 28 17.43 -27.22 7.94
C THR A 28 16.05 -26.66 8.25
N GLY A 29 15.56 -25.67 7.48
CA GLY A 29 14.28 -25.01 7.72
C GLY A 29 14.35 -23.51 7.47
N ASN A 30 13.45 -22.75 8.10
CA ASN A 30 13.46 -21.28 8.03
C ASN A 30 14.37 -20.71 9.13
N PRO A 31 15.44 -19.95 8.81
CA PRO A 31 15.81 -19.41 7.49
C PRO A 31 16.56 -20.40 6.58
N ILE A 32 16.42 -20.25 5.25
CA ILE A 32 17.01 -21.13 4.22
C ILE A 32 18.50 -21.40 4.51
N LEU A 33 19.27 -20.35 4.80
CA LEU A 33 20.67 -20.43 5.21
C LEU A 33 20.81 -19.79 6.59
N ALA A 34 21.21 -20.58 7.59
CA ALA A 34 21.26 -20.17 9.00
C ALA A 34 22.66 -20.26 9.63
N ASP A 35 23.68 -20.63 8.86
CA ASP A 35 25.03 -20.94 9.38
C ASP A 35 25.91 -19.70 9.60
N GLY A 36 25.39 -18.50 9.30
CA GLY A 36 26.11 -17.24 9.44
C GLY A 36 27.22 -17.03 8.40
N SER A 37 27.30 -17.87 7.36
CA SER A 37 28.31 -17.72 6.29
C SER A 37 28.02 -16.56 5.34
N VAL A 38 26.74 -16.23 5.15
CA VAL A 38 26.26 -15.18 4.26
C VAL A 38 24.99 -14.57 4.84
N TYR A 39 24.88 -13.24 4.82
CA TYR A 39 23.65 -12.51 5.14
C TYR A 39 22.99 -12.03 3.85
N SER A 40 21.85 -12.64 3.51
CA SER A 40 21.04 -12.23 2.36
C SER A 40 20.01 -11.18 2.78
N ALA A 41 19.81 -10.16 1.95
CA ALA A 41 18.76 -9.16 2.14
C ALA A 41 17.84 -9.08 0.91
N ASP A 42 16.62 -8.60 1.13
CA ASP A 42 15.63 -8.27 0.10
C ASP A 42 15.35 -9.39 -0.91
N PRO A 43 14.80 -10.54 -0.47
CA PRO A 43 14.58 -11.68 -1.34
C PRO A 43 13.46 -11.43 -2.36
N ALA A 44 13.77 -11.62 -3.64
CA ALA A 44 12.82 -11.56 -4.75
C ALA A 44 12.72 -12.92 -5.47
N PRO A 45 11.70 -13.75 -5.17
CA PRO A 45 11.53 -15.05 -5.78
C PRO A 45 10.98 -14.98 -7.21
N VAL A 46 11.43 -15.89 -8.07
CA VAL A 46 10.89 -16.14 -9.41
C VAL A 46 10.97 -17.62 -9.72
N VAL A 47 9.93 -18.17 -10.35
CA VAL A 47 9.88 -19.58 -10.75
C VAL A 47 10.06 -19.68 -12.26
N VAL A 48 11.07 -20.43 -12.69
CA VAL A 48 11.37 -20.68 -14.10
C VAL A 48 11.49 -22.17 -14.30
N ASN A 49 10.69 -22.75 -15.21
CA ASN A 49 10.72 -24.17 -15.53
C ASN A 49 10.70 -25.10 -14.29
N LYS A 50 9.80 -24.83 -13.33
CA LYS A 50 9.66 -25.55 -12.04
C LYS A 50 10.85 -25.42 -11.07
N THR A 51 11.83 -24.58 -11.39
CA THR A 51 12.93 -24.24 -10.49
C THR A 51 12.64 -22.90 -9.83
N VAL A 52 12.76 -22.82 -8.51
CA VAL A 52 12.68 -21.56 -7.77
C VAL A 52 14.06 -20.92 -7.75
N TYR A 53 14.10 -19.64 -8.12
CA TYR A 53 15.24 -18.76 -7.95
C TYR A 53 14.86 -17.63 -7.00
N ILE A 54 15.75 -17.24 -6.11
CA ILE A 54 15.54 -16.09 -5.21
C ILE A 54 16.72 -15.17 -5.39
N LEU A 55 16.49 -14.05 -6.08
CA LEU A 55 17.46 -12.95 -6.11
C LEU A 55 17.50 -12.34 -4.71
N SER A 56 18.70 -12.04 -4.23
CA SER A 56 18.90 -11.29 -2.99
C SER A 56 20.14 -10.42 -3.12
N GLY A 57 20.19 -9.33 -2.37
CA GLY A 57 21.45 -8.68 -2.11
C GLY A 57 22.28 -9.46 -1.07
N ARG A 58 23.53 -9.06 -0.88
CA ARG A 58 24.43 -9.63 0.11
C ARG A 58 24.93 -8.54 1.04
N ASP A 59 24.49 -8.59 2.31
CA ASP A 59 24.91 -7.64 3.33
C ASP A 59 26.20 -8.12 3.99
N GLU A 60 27.19 -7.25 4.00
CA GLU A 60 28.51 -7.48 4.59
C GLU A 60 28.79 -6.50 5.74
N ALA A 61 27.77 -5.75 6.18
CA ALA A 61 27.89 -4.83 7.30
C ALA A 61 28.32 -5.56 8.58
N GLY A 62 29.23 -4.95 9.32
CA GLY A 62 29.66 -5.50 10.61
C GLY A 62 28.54 -5.47 11.65
N ALA A 63 28.60 -6.34 12.66
CA ALA A 63 27.58 -6.41 13.72
C ALA A 63 27.37 -5.09 14.51
N ALA A 64 28.34 -4.17 14.46
CA ALA A 64 28.27 -2.85 15.11
C ALA A 64 28.02 -1.70 14.10
N GLU A 65 27.84 -2.02 12.82
CA GLU A 65 27.67 -1.04 11.76
C GLU A 65 26.18 -0.79 11.52
N ASN A 66 25.75 0.46 11.69
CA ASN A 66 24.38 0.88 11.39
C ASN A 66 24.30 1.35 9.93
N GLY A 67 24.48 0.41 9.00
CA GLY A 67 24.47 0.63 7.56
C GLY A 67 24.38 -0.69 6.80
N PHE A 68 24.16 -0.61 5.48
CA PHE A 68 24.09 -1.77 4.60
C PHE A 68 25.32 -1.80 3.69
N ILE A 69 26.11 -2.87 3.75
CA ILE A 69 27.24 -3.06 2.82
C ILE A 69 26.82 -4.08 1.76
N MET A 70 26.14 -3.56 0.72
CA MET A 70 25.53 -4.36 -0.34
C MET A 70 26.35 -4.27 -1.63
N ASN A 71 27.39 -5.09 -1.76
CA ASN A 71 28.34 -4.96 -2.89
C ASN A 71 27.87 -5.65 -4.18
N GLU A 72 27.02 -6.67 -4.05
CA GLU A 72 26.63 -7.55 -5.14
C GLU A 72 25.26 -8.19 -4.91
N TRP A 73 24.65 -8.65 -6.00
CA TRP A 73 23.51 -9.58 -5.94
C TRP A 73 23.98 -11.03 -6.03
N GLN A 74 23.21 -11.89 -5.37
CA GLN A 74 23.37 -13.34 -5.34
C GLN A 74 22.00 -14.01 -5.57
N VAL A 75 22.01 -15.27 -6.00
CA VAL A 75 20.78 -16.02 -6.29
C VAL A 75 20.79 -17.36 -5.57
N PHE A 76 19.73 -17.66 -4.81
CA PHE A 76 19.45 -19.01 -4.35
C PHE A 76 18.68 -19.76 -5.43
N GLU A 77 18.98 -21.04 -5.64
CA GLU A 77 18.32 -21.93 -6.60
C GLU A 77 17.93 -23.25 -5.91
N ALA A 78 16.70 -23.70 -6.13
CA ALA A 78 16.24 -25.02 -5.72
C ALA A 78 15.12 -25.58 -6.61
N GLN A 79 14.98 -26.91 -6.63
CA GLN A 79 13.85 -27.59 -7.30
C GLN A 79 12.59 -27.62 -6.42
N SER A 80 12.74 -27.42 -5.11
CA SER A 80 11.64 -27.34 -4.14
C SER A 80 11.75 -26.01 -3.39
N PRO A 81 10.65 -25.26 -3.22
CA PRO A 81 10.64 -24.07 -2.40
C PRO A 81 10.61 -24.37 -0.89
N ASP A 82 10.44 -25.63 -0.48
CA ASP A 82 10.48 -26.03 0.93
C ASP A 82 11.91 -25.91 1.48
N PRO A 83 12.16 -25.04 2.46
CA PRO A 83 13.48 -24.93 3.05
C PRO A 83 13.81 -26.15 3.94
N SER A 84 12.85 -26.83 4.54
CA SER A 84 13.13 -27.92 5.49
C SER A 84 13.61 -29.18 4.78
N GLY A 85 14.90 -29.51 4.89
CA GLY A 85 15.51 -30.66 4.22
C GLY A 85 15.70 -30.45 2.71
N GLY A 86 15.46 -29.24 2.20
CA GLY A 86 15.63 -28.89 0.79
C GLY A 86 17.10 -28.78 0.40
N SER A 87 17.45 -29.21 -0.81
CA SER A 87 18.77 -28.97 -1.41
C SER A 87 18.77 -27.65 -2.18
N TRP A 88 19.65 -26.73 -1.77
CA TRP A 88 19.76 -25.37 -2.31
C TRP A 88 21.16 -25.12 -2.86
N SER A 89 21.26 -24.33 -3.93
CA SER A 89 22.51 -23.76 -4.41
C SER A 89 22.49 -22.25 -4.24
N LEU A 90 23.55 -21.69 -3.67
CA LEU A 90 23.78 -20.25 -3.59
C LEU A 90 24.80 -19.85 -4.65
N HIS A 91 24.36 -19.03 -5.61
CA HIS A 91 25.18 -18.41 -6.63
C HIS A 91 25.54 -16.99 -6.21
N GLN A 92 26.79 -16.78 -5.79
CA GLN A 92 27.31 -15.47 -5.41
C GLN A 92 27.94 -14.77 -6.63
N LYS A 93 28.10 -13.44 -6.54
CA LYS A 93 28.67 -12.60 -7.60
C LYS A 93 27.89 -12.68 -8.91
N VAL A 94 26.56 -12.73 -8.83
CA VAL A 94 25.69 -12.81 -10.02
C VAL A 94 25.72 -11.50 -10.80
N ALA A 95 25.72 -10.38 -10.09
CA ALA A 95 25.85 -9.05 -10.66
C ALA A 95 26.42 -8.08 -9.61
N GLN A 96 27.15 -7.07 -10.09
CA GLN A 96 27.62 -5.93 -9.29
C GLN A 96 27.14 -4.63 -9.95
N PRO A 97 26.68 -3.63 -9.19
CA PRO A 97 26.10 -2.39 -9.72
C PRO A 97 26.93 -1.73 -10.82
N HIS A 98 28.12 -1.22 -10.50
CA HIS A 98 29.04 -0.58 -11.45
C HIS A 98 29.53 -1.47 -12.61
N SER A 99 29.50 -2.80 -12.45
CA SER A 99 29.91 -3.74 -13.51
C SER A 99 28.79 -3.99 -14.52
N VAL A 100 27.53 -3.78 -14.11
CA VAL A 100 26.35 -3.92 -14.99
C VAL A 100 25.97 -2.56 -15.58
N PHE A 101 25.93 -1.52 -14.75
CA PHE A 101 25.53 -0.17 -15.11
C PHE A 101 26.73 0.77 -14.97
N PHE A 102 27.27 1.28 -16.09
CA PHE A 102 28.47 2.13 -16.06
C PHE A 102 28.25 3.48 -15.36
N TRP A 103 26.99 3.92 -15.25
CA TRP A 103 26.58 5.14 -14.57
C TRP A 103 26.37 4.94 -13.06
N ALA A 104 26.38 3.69 -12.57
CA ALA A 104 26.18 3.38 -11.17
C ALA A 104 27.48 3.42 -10.37
N LYS A 105 27.37 3.84 -9.12
CA LYS A 105 28.44 3.78 -8.12
C LYS A 105 28.74 2.32 -7.74
N THR A 106 29.92 2.07 -7.21
CA THR A 106 30.25 0.79 -6.54
C THR A 106 29.40 0.61 -5.28
N GLY A 107 28.92 -0.61 -5.03
CA GLY A 107 28.05 -0.92 -3.89
C GLY A 107 26.58 -0.60 -4.16
N THR A 108 25.74 -0.65 -3.13
CA THR A 108 24.28 -0.40 -3.19
C THR A 108 23.49 -1.37 -4.08
N ALA A 109 23.86 -2.65 -4.09
CA ALA A 109 23.08 -3.74 -4.69
C ALA A 109 21.82 -4.05 -3.86
N TYR A 110 20.91 -3.07 -3.77
CA TYR A 110 19.69 -3.12 -2.95
C TYR A 110 18.61 -3.99 -3.63
N ALA A 111 17.43 -4.09 -3.02
CA ALA A 111 16.27 -4.92 -3.42
C ALA A 111 15.96 -4.96 -4.92
N GLY A 112 16.63 -5.86 -5.66
CA GLY A 112 16.40 -6.06 -7.09
C GLY A 112 15.31 -7.08 -7.35
N GLN A 113 14.73 -7.06 -8.54
CA GLN A 113 13.81 -8.10 -9.01
C GLN A 113 14.16 -8.58 -10.42
N ILE A 114 14.10 -9.88 -10.63
CA ILE A 114 14.18 -10.49 -11.97
C ILE A 114 12.80 -10.93 -12.43
N VAL A 115 12.41 -10.51 -13.64
CA VAL A 115 11.23 -11.02 -14.35
C VAL A 115 11.64 -11.60 -15.71
N GLN A 116 10.88 -12.57 -16.21
CA GLN A 116 11.06 -13.08 -17.57
C GLN A 116 10.20 -12.25 -18.53
N GLY A 117 10.83 -11.64 -19.53
CA GLY A 117 10.13 -10.88 -20.57
C GLY A 117 9.47 -11.80 -21.60
N THR A 118 8.59 -11.21 -22.43
CA THR A 118 7.88 -11.93 -23.51
C THR A 118 8.80 -12.54 -24.56
N ASN A 119 10.03 -12.02 -24.70
CA ASN A 119 11.08 -12.57 -25.56
C ASN A 119 11.90 -13.70 -24.91
N ARG A 120 11.46 -14.23 -23.75
CA ARG A 120 12.10 -15.27 -22.94
C ARG A 120 13.47 -14.90 -22.36
N LYS A 121 13.90 -13.64 -22.45
CA LYS A 121 15.06 -13.12 -21.72
C LYS A 121 14.67 -12.72 -20.31
N PHE A 122 15.66 -12.60 -19.43
CA PHE A 122 15.51 -12.19 -18.05
C PHE A 122 15.92 -10.74 -17.90
N TYR A 123 15.08 -9.96 -17.21
CA TYR A 123 15.29 -8.55 -16.95
C TYR A 123 15.43 -8.35 -15.45
N MET A 124 16.58 -7.83 -15.02
CA MET A 124 16.87 -7.46 -13.64
C MET A 124 16.62 -5.95 -13.48
N TYR A 125 15.59 -5.60 -12.71
CA TYR A 125 15.31 -4.24 -12.30
C TYR A 125 16.01 -4.01 -10.97
N ALA A 126 16.92 -3.04 -10.95
CA ALA A 126 17.96 -2.97 -9.95
C ALA A 126 18.04 -1.56 -9.36
N PRO A 127 17.67 -1.37 -8.08
CA PRO A 127 17.93 -0.13 -7.39
C PRO A 127 19.42 -0.04 -7.05
N VAL A 128 20.06 1.05 -7.47
CA VAL A 128 21.47 1.37 -7.27
C VAL A 128 21.63 2.87 -7.05
N THR A 129 22.79 3.31 -6.59
CA THR A 129 23.10 4.75 -6.55
C THR A 129 23.84 5.18 -7.81
N GLU A 130 23.47 6.33 -8.37
CA GLU A 130 24.20 6.97 -9.47
C GLU A 130 25.59 7.44 -8.99
N ALA A 131 26.63 7.28 -9.80
CA ALA A 131 28.00 7.70 -9.46
C ALA A 131 28.16 9.23 -9.40
N ASP A 132 27.55 9.93 -10.37
CA ASP A 132 27.63 11.37 -10.56
C ASP A 132 26.22 12.00 -10.58
N SER A 133 25.42 11.78 -9.53
CA SER A 133 24.04 12.31 -9.46
C SER A 133 23.99 13.81 -9.21
N ALA A 134 23.09 14.50 -9.90
CA ALA A 134 22.66 15.87 -9.57
C ALA A 134 21.42 15.90 -8.65
N ASN A 135 20.83 14.75 -8.36
CA ASN A 135 19.66 14.59 -7.51
C ASN A 135 20.01 14.71 -6.03
N SER A 136 19.02 15.05 -5.20
CA SER A 136 19.21 15.12 -3.75
C SER A 136 19.33 13.72 -3.13
N ASP A 137 18.55 12.78 -3.63
CA ASP A 137 18.71 11.34 -3.38
C ASP A 137 19.33 10.68 -4.63
N PRO A 138 20.53 10.07 -4.53
CA PRO A 138 21.19 9.44 -5.68
C PRO A 138 20.64 8.06 -6.03
N PHE A 139 19.66 7.53 -5.29
CA PHE A 139 19.03 6.26 -5.63
C PHE A 139 18.25 6.35 -6.95
N ALA A 140 18.51 5.37 -7.81
CA ALA A 140 17.91 5.23 -9.11
C ALA A 140 17.71 3.74 -9.46
N ILE A 141 16.81 3.45 -10.38
CA ILE A 141 16.53 2.09 -10.83
C ILE A 141 17.03 1.93 -12.27
N GLY A 142 17.93 0.97 -12.45
CA GLY A 142 18.37 0.49 -13.75
C GLY A 142 17.61 -0.75 -14.19
N VAL A 143 17.71 -1.08 -15.48
CA VAL A 143 17.23 -2.35 -16.02
C VAL A 143 18.33 -3.04 -16.82
N ALA A 144 18.67 -4.27 -16.44
CA ALA A 144 19.66 -5.09 -17.13
C ALA A 144 19.02 -6.33 -17.72
N VAL A 145 19.60 -6.87 -18.80
CA VAL A 145 19.07 -8.02 -19.53
C VAL A 145 20.08 -9.16 -19.62
N SER A 146 19.60 -10.40 -19.59
CA SER A 146 20.37 -11.61 -19.80
C SER A 146 19.53 -12.69 -20.49
N SER A 147 20.16 -13.60 -21.25
CA SER A 147 19.52 -14.82 -21.75
C SER A 147 19.46 -15.95 -20.71
N ASN A 148 20.10 -15.77 -19.55
CA ASN A 148 20.16 -16.72 -18.45
C ASN A 148 19.84 -16.00 -17.13
N ILE A 149 18.96 -16.56 -16.31
CA ILE A 149 18.54 -15.98 -15.04
C ILE A 149 19.70 -15.73 -14.06
N LEU A 150 20.77 -16.52 -14.19
CA LEU A 150 22.00 -16.37 -13.40
C LEU A 150 23.06 -15.46 -14.06
N GLY A 151 22.67 -14.66 -15.06
CA GLY A 151 23.56 -13.78 -15.81
C GLY A 151 24.44 -14.49 -16.86
N PRO A 152 25.43 -13.76 -17.43
CA PRO A 152 25.79 -12.38 -17.11
C PRO A 152 24.74 -11.37 -17.57
N PHE A 153 24.50 -10.34 -16.76
CA PHE A 153 23.61 -9.23 -17.09
C PHE A 153 24.37 -8.10 -17.79
N THR A 154 23.71 -7.44 -18.74
CA THR A 154 24.19 -6.24 -19.44
C THR A 154 23.13 -5.14 -19.33
N ASP A 155 23.54 -3.88 -19.18
CA ASP A 155 22.63 -2.74 -19.17
C ASP A 155 21.70 -2.75 -20.41
N ALA A 156 20.39 -2.78 -20.17
CA ALA A 156 19.39 -2.73 -21.24
C ALA A 156 19.01 -1.28 -21.60
N HIS A 157 19.45 -0.30 -20.81
CA HIS A 157 19.23 1.13 -21.01
C HIS A 157 20.52 1.92 -20.73
N ALA A 158 21.52 1.76 -21.61
CA ALA A 158 22.85 2.36 -21.47
C ALA A 158 22.89 3.91 -21.53
N SER A 159 21.76 4.60 -21.57
CA SER A 159 21.70 6.06 -21.43
C SER A 159 21.59 6.53 -19.97
N GLY A 160 21.40 5.63 -19.01
CA GLY A 160 21.25 5.98 -17.59
C GLY A 160 20.16 5.17 -16.89
N PRO A 161 19.72 5.60 -15.70
CA PRO A 161 18.59 4.95 -15.03
C PRO A 161 17.30 5.11 -15.84
N ILE A 162 16.34 4.19 -15.61
CA ILE A 162 14.97 4.33 -16.10
C ILE A 162 14.09 5.12 -15.12
N ILE A 163 14.49 5.18 -13.85
CA ILE A 163 13.81 5.91 -12.77
C ILE A 163 14.86 6.56 -11.86
N SER A 164 14.75 7.85 -11.58
CA SER A 164 15.48 8.61 -10.56
C SER A 164 14.66 9.83 -10.14
N GLU A 165 15.15 10.70 -9.25
CA GLU A 165 14.43 11.95 -8.93
C GLU A 165 14.29 12.87 -10.16
N SER A 166 15.08 12.67 -11.22
CA SER A 166 14.99 13.45 -12.47
C SER A 166 14.30 12.71 -13.63
N VAL A 167 14.17 11.38 -13.56
CA VAL A 167 13.73 10.54 -14.68
C VAL A 167 12.61 9.59 -14.24
N PRO A 168 11.54 9.41 -15.04
CA PRO A 168 11.17 10.25 -16.18
C PRO A 168 10.77 11.66 -15.73
N SER A 169 10.90 12.65 -16.62
CA SER A 169 10.39 14.01 -16.37
C SER A 169 8.89 13.97 -16.03
N PRO A 170 8.40 14.74 -15.03
CA PRO A 170 9.08 15.83 -14.32
C PRO A 170 9.98 15.41 -13.15
N GLY A 171 10.18 14.12 -12.91
CA GLY A 171 10.89 13.61 -11.74
C GLY A 171 9.98 13.29 -10.56
N ASN A 172 10.58 12.98 -9.42
CA ASN A 172 9.90 12.71 -8.15
C ASN A 172 10.78 13.08 -6.94
N THR A 173 10.23 13.00 -5.73
CA THR A 173 10.91 13.36 -4.48
C THR A 173 10.90 12.21 -3.46
N ILE A 174 10.87 10.96 -3.95
CA ILE A 174 10.91 9.75 -3.13
C ILE A 174 12.20 8.99 -3.43
N GLN A 175 12.66 8.18 -2.47
CA GLN A 175 13.78 7.27 -2.72
C GLN A 175 13.36 6.20 -3.74
N ASN A 176 14.11 6.10 -4.84
CA ASN A 176 13.80 5.21 -5.96
C ASN A 176 14.40 3.82 -5.73
N ILE A 177 13.77 3.07 -4.83
CA ILE A 177 14.21 1.73 -4.42
C ILE A 177 13.06 0.71 -4.50
N ASP A 178 13.40 -0.55 -4.25
CA ASP A 178 12.49 -1.68 -4.05
C ASP A 178 11.49 -1.90 -5.20
N PRO A 179 11.95 -2.01 -6.47
CA PRO A 179 11.07 -2.28 -7.59
C PRO A 179 10.34 -3.62 -7.46
N THR A 180 9.05 -3.60 -7.78
CA THR A 180 8.29 -4.78 -8.22
C THR A 180 7.70 -4.55 -9.61
N VAL A 181 7.74 -5.56 -10.45
CA VAL A 181 7.50 -5.48 -11.89
C VAL A 181 6.46 -6.51 -12.30
N LEU A 182 5.46 -6.05 -13.03
CA LEU A 182 4.42 -6.85 -13.65
C LEU A 182 4.58 -6.77 -15.17
N VAL A 183 4.80 -7.92 -15.81
CA VAL A 183 4.66 -8.06 -17.25
C VAL A 183 3.24 -8.55 -17.52
N ASP A 184 2.41 -7.67 -18.08
CA ASP A 184 1.00 -7.95 -18.37
C ASP A 184 0.87 -8.88 -19.59
N THR A 185 -0.31 -9.47 -19.73
CA THR A 185 -0.71 -10.42 -20.77
C THR A 185 -0.62 -9.87 -22.18
N ASP A 186 -0.66 -8.56 -22.35
CA ASP A 186 -0.50 -7.89 -23.64
C ASP A 186 0.93 -7.38 -23.90
N GLY A 187 1.85 -7.70 -22.98
CA GLY A 187 3.26 -7.33 -23.08
C GLY A 187 3.61 -5.96 -22.50
N ARG A 188 2.65 -5.20 -21.96
CA ARG A 188 2.97 -3.99 -21.19
C ARG A 188 3.74 -4.34 -19.94
N VAL A 189 4.68 -3.48 -19.56
CA VAL A 189 5.46 -3.63 -18.33
C VAL A 189 5.09 -2.51 -17.38
N PHE A 190 4.65 -2.89 -16.19
CA PHE A 190 4.38 -1.98 -15.08
C PHE A 190 5.48 -2.16 -14.04
N ILE A 191 5.99 -1.06 -13.51
CA ILE A 191 6.95 -1.03 -12.41
C ILE A 191 6.37 -0.20 -11.28
N TYR A 192 6.47 -0.75 -10.07
CA TYR A 192 6.08 -0.13 -8.82
C TYR A 192 7.33 -0.05 -7.96
N PHE A 193 7.55 1.07 -7.30
CA PHE A 193 8.76 1.33 -6.53
C PHE A 193 8.45 2.42 -5.51
N GLY A 194 9.32 2.58 -4.53
CA GLY A 194 9.21 3.64 -3.55
C GLY A 194 9.56 3.17 -2.16
N THR A 195 9.44 4.11 -1.23
CA THR A 195 9.95 3.97 0.12
C THR A 195 8.99 4.58 1.13
N PHE A 196 9.15 4.17 2.39
CA PHE A 196 8.53 4.71 3.60
C PHE A 196 7.00 4.59 3.63
N GLY A 197 6.47 4.07 4.74
CA GLY A 197 5.04 3.85 4.99
C GLY A 197 4.20 5.14 5.09
N ARG A 198 4.44 6.12 4.23
CA ARG A 198 3.69 7.37 4.05
C ARG A 198 2.51 7.11 3.12
N ASN A 199 1.66 8.12 2.93
CA ASN A 199 0.44 8.01 2.10
C ASN A 199 -0.56 6.96 2.60
N TYR A 200 -0.39 6.48 3.83
CA TYR A 200 -1.35 5.60 4.49
C TYR A 200 -2.65 6.38 4.72
N TYR A 201 -3.78 5.77 4.42
CA TYR A 201 -5.10 6.31 4.73
C TYR A 201 -6.05 5.18 5.08
N ASP A 202 -7.14 5.55 5.72
CA ASP A 202 -8.26 4.66 5.99
C ASP A 202 -9.56 5.47 5.91
N HIS A 203 -10.67 4.76 5.72
CA HIS A 203 -11.99 5.37 5.68
C HIS A 203 -12.51 5.53 7.10
N MET A 204 -12.92 6.75 7.43
CA MET A 204 -13.57 7.04 8.70
C MET A 204 -15.09 7.06 8.53
N ALA A 205 -15.79 6.48 9.49
CA ALA A 205 -17.24 6.50 9.55
C ALA A 205 -17.72 7.11 10.86
N THR A 206 -18.91 7.70 10.82
CA THR A 206 -19.65 8.13 12.00
C THR A 206 -20.98 7.39 12.07
N VAL A 207 -21.37 7.03 13.29
CA VAL A 207 -22.57 6.25 13.57
C VAL A 207 -23.50 7.10 14.43
N GLN A 208 -24.80 7.08 14.09
CA GLN A 208 -25.86 7.62 14.93
C GLN A 208 -26.87 6.51 15.24
N TRP A 209 -27.39 6.50 16.46
CA TRP A 209 -28.37 5.51 16.90
C TRP A 209 -29.71 6.20 17.14
N TRP A 210 -30.80 5.52 16.81
CA TRP A 210 -32.12 6.13 16.82
C TRP A 210 -33.12 5.20 17.50
N GLU A 211 -33.88 5.74 18.45
CA GLU A 211 -35.03 5.05 19.03
C GLU A 211 -36.19 5.10 18.03
N LEU A 212 -36.80 3.94 17.74
CA LEU A 212 -37.96 3.86 16.86
C LEU A 212 -39.22 4.36 17.57
N ARG A 213 -40.15 5.01 16.83
CA ARG A 213 -41.47 5.37 17.39
C ARG A 213 -42.41 4.19 17.53
N HIS A 214 -42.28 3.22 16.63
CA HIS A 214 -43.20 2.10 16.47
C HIS A 214 -42.49 0.75 16.52
N PRO A 215 -41.78 0.42 17.63
CA PRO A 215 -41.04 -0.83 17.74
C PRO A 215 -41.95 -2.08 17.67
N GLU A 216 -43.24 -1.94 17.99
CA GLU A 216 -44.25 -3.00 17.88
C GLU A 216 -44.43 -3.52 16.44
N ARG A 217 -44.03 -2.74 15.44
CA ARG A 217 -44.03 -3.16 14.03
C ARG A 217 -42.89 -4.13 13.71
N GLY A 218 -41.93 -4.31 14.63
CA GLY A 218 -40.83 -5.26 14.53
C GLY A 218 -39.87 -5.00 13.36
N LEU A 219 -39.67 -3.72 13.02
CA LEU A 219 -38.85 -3.28 11.88
C LEU A 219 -37.34 -3.48 12.11
N ALA A 220 -36.89 -3.65 13.35
CA ALA A 220 -35.49 -3.87 13.70
C ALA A 220 -35.23 -5.25 14.30
N MET A 221 -34.01 -5.75 14.09
CA MET A 221 -33.52 -6.99 14.68
C MET A 221 -33.53 -6.94 16.21
N GLY A 222 -33.80 -8.09 16.82
CA GLY A 222 -33.97 -8.23 18.27
C GLY A 222 -35.40 -8.59 18.67
N THR A 223 -36.38 -8.42 17.77
CA THR A 223 -37.75 -8.89 17.98
C THR A 223 -37.93 -10.37 17.58
N PRO A 224 -38.99 -11.04 18.06
CA PRO A 224 -39.32 -12.40 17.63
C PRO A 224 -39.61 -12.59 16.13
N LEU A 225 -39.77 -11.51 15.35
CA LEU A 225 -39.96 -11.57 13.90
C LEU A 225 -38.67 -11.90 13.14
N TRP A 226 -37.50 -11.68 13.77
CA TRP A 226 -36.18 -11.85 13.15
C TRP A 226 -35.51 -13.18 13.54
N LYS A 227 -36.28 -14.26 13.65
CA LYS A 227 -35.78 -15.59 14.09
C LYS A 227 -35.20 -16.45 12.98
N ASP A 228 -35.42 -16.11 11.72
CA ASP A 228 -34.87 -16.88 10.60
C ASP A 228 -33.34 -16.72 10.56
N PRO A 229 -32.56 -17.82 10.58
CA PRO A 229 -31.10 -17.75 10.44
C PRO A 229 -30.62 -17.01 9.19
N ALA A 230 -31.44 -16.93 8.13
CA ALA A 230 -31.13 -16.17 6.92
C ALA A 230 -30.84 -14.68 7.22
N TYR A 231 -31.47 -14.10 8.26
CA TYR A 231 -31.24 -12.72 8.66
C TYR A 231 -29.87 -12.47 9.30
N GLN A 232 -29.09 -13.53 9.59
CA GLN A 232 -27.74 -13.43 10.15
C GLN A 232 -26.64 -13.49 9.08
N LEU A 233 -27.00 -13.64 7.80
CA LEU A 233 -26.03 -13.73 6.70
C LEU A 233 -25.45 -12.37 6.28
N GLY A 234 -25.98 -11.26 6.80
CA GLY A 234 -25.54 -9.91 6.48
C GLY A 234 -26.14 -8.84 7.39
N LYS A 235 -25.89 -7.56 7.08
CA LYS A 235 -26.53 -6.45 7.78
C LYS A 235 -27.92 -6.18 7.19
N PRO A 236 -28.96 -5.96 8.02
CA PRO A 236 -30.30 -5.63 7.52
C PRO A 236 -30.31 -4.18 7.03
N VAL A 237 -30.14 -4.00 5.71
CA VAL A 237 -30.09 -2.70 5.03
C VAL A 237 -30.96 -2.79 3.79
N ASP A 238 -31.87 -1.83 3.61
CA ASP A 238 -32.75 -1.78 2.43
C ASP A 238 -32.13 -0.99 1.28
N TRP A 239 -31.43 0.11 1.59
CA TRP A 239 -30.78 0.98 0.60
C TRP A 239 -29.48 1.57 1.14
N ILE A 240 -28.58 1.85 0.21
CA ILE A 240 -27.33 2.56 0.42
C ILE A 240 -27.36 3.79 -0.47
N VAL A 241 -27.04 4.95 0.09
CA VAL A 241 -27.01 6.21 -0.66
C VAL A 241 -25.56 6.67 -0.80
N PHE A 242 -25.16 6.95 -2.03
CA PHE A 242 -23.86 7.53 -2.34
C PHE A 242 -24.04 8.99 -2.75
N GLU A 243 -23.29 9.89 -2.14
CA GLU A 243 -23.50 11.33 -2.32
C GLU A 243 -22.19 12.08 -2.57
N GLN A 244 -22.31 13.17 -3.33
CA GLN A 244 -21.26 14.16 -3.45
C GLN A 244 -21.57 15.35 -2.55
N THR A 245 -20.62 15.68 -1.67
CA THR A 245 -20.50 17.01 -1.07
C THR A 245 -20.56 18.11 -2.14
N PRO A 246 -21.36 19.17 -1.97
CA PRO A 246 -21.46 20.27 -2.91
C PRO A 246 -20.09 20.87 -3.23
N LYS A 247 -19.84 21.15 -4.52
CA LYS A 247 -18.53 21.61 -5.02
C LYS A 247 -18.07 22.89 -4.35
N GLU A 248 -18.99 23.81 -4.06
CA GLU A 248 -18.68 25.07 -3.37
C GLU A 248 -18.24 24.84 -1.92
N GLN A 249 -18.76 23.81 -1.25
CA GLN A 249 -18.34 23.46 0.11
C GLN A 249 -16.94 22.83 0.09
N LEU A 250 -16.67 21.93 -0.86
CA LEU A 250 -15.36 21.34 -1.03
C LEU A 250 -14.31 22.39 -1.43
N ALA A 251 -14.62 23.30 -2.35
CA ALA A 251 -13.69 24.36 -2.75
C ALA A 251 -13.24 25.21 -1.55
N LYS A 252 -14.18 25.63 -0.69
CA LYS A 252 -13.87 26.34 0.56
C LYS A 252 -13.06 25.49 1.54
N ALA A 253 -13.29 24.19 1.57
CA ALA A 253 -12.56 23.27 2.42
C ALA A 253 -11.10 23.13 1.98
N PHE A 254 -10.86 22.94 0.68
CA PHE A 254 -9.50 22.91 0.12
C PHE A 254 -8.76 24.24 0.28
N GLU A 255 -9.46 25.38 0.18
CA GLU A 255 -8.88 26.70 0.46
C GLU A 255 -8.37 26.80 1.90
N LYS A 256 -9.16 26.32 2.88
CA LYS A 256 -8.75 26.26 4.29
C LYS A 256 -7.58 25.30 4.52
N ASP A 257 -7.52 24.19 3.77
CA ASP A 257 -6.42 23.23 3.85
C ASP A 257 -5.12 23.75 3.23
N GLY A 258 -5.17 24.84 2.45
CA GLY A 258 -4.00 25.43 1.81
C GLY A 258 -3.32 24.51 0.80
N CYS A 259 -4.07 23.57 0.20
CA CYS A 259 -3.55 22.61 -0.76
C CYS A 259 -4.30 22.67 -2.10
N GLU A 260 -3.65 22.18 -3.16
CA GLU A 260 -4.31 22.04 -4.45
C GLU A 260 -5.49 21.06 -4.35
N ILE A 261 -6.56 21.38 -5.08
CA ILE A 261 -7.76 20.55 -5.15
C ILE A 261 -7.41 19.26 -5.90
N ASP A 262 -7.62 18.12 -5.26
CA ASP A 262 -7.53 16.83 -5.94
C ASP A 262 -8.65 16.74 -6.99
N SER A 263 -8.25 16.69 -8.26
CA SER A 263 -9.17 16.58 -9.40
C SER A 263 -10.17 15.43 -9.27
N LYS A 264 -9.79 14.32 -8.62
CA LYS A 264 -10.69 13.17 -8.39
C LYS A 264 -11.80 13.49 -7.40
N VAL A 265 -11.53 14.34 -6.41
CA VAL A 265 -12.52 14.79 -5.41
C VAL A 265 -13.54 15.77 -6.03
N MET A 266 -13.24 16.35 -7.20
CA MET A 266 -14.19 17.21 -7.92
C MET A 266 -14.86 16.52 -9.11
N ASP A 267 -14.45 15.29 -9.43
CA ASP A 267 -14.94 14.53 -10.56
C ASP A 267 -16.36 14.00 -10.27
N PRO A 268 -17.35 14.30 -11.14
CA PRO A 268 -18.73 13.90 -10.94
C PRO A 268 -18.97 12.38 -10.97
N ASN A 269 -17.98 11.56 -11.37
CA ASN A 269 -18.06 10.11 -11.34
C ASN A 269 -17.65 9.51 -9.97
N TYR A 270 -17.16 10.32 -9.04
CA TYR A 270 -16.78 9.90 -7.70
C TYR A 270 -17.80 10.38 -6.67
N VAL A 271 -17.81 9.71 -5.52
CA VAL A 271 -18.73 9.99 -4.41
C VAL A 271 -17.93 10.16 -3.13
N HIS A 272 -18.37 11.06 -2.26
CA HIS A 272 -17.63 11.47 -1.06
C HIS A 272 -18.11 10.73 0.17
N THR A 273 -19.41 10.44 0.24
CA THR A 273 -20.01 9.74 1.37
C THR A 273 -20.90 8.59 0.94
N GLU A 274 -20.88 7.54 1.75
CA GLU A 274 -21.85 6.45 1.73
C GLU A 274 -22.69 6.50 3.01
N THR A 275 -24.01 6.47 2.86
CA THR A 275 -24.95 6.49 3.98
C THR A 275 -25.76 5.20 3.99
N LEU A 276 -25.80 4.53 5.15
CA LEU A 276 -26.61 3.32 5.38
C LEU A 276 -27.60 3.57 6.51
N VAL A 277 -28.82 3.08 6.36
CA VAL A 277 -29.77 2.85 7.46
C VAL A 277 -29.77 1.36 7.76
N ILE A 278 -29.43 1.01 8.99
CA ILE A 278 -29.24 -0.38 9.41
C ILE A 278 -30.25 -0.68 10.51
N TYR A 279 -31.09 -1.69 10.29
CA TYR A 279 -32.16 -2.09 11.21
C TYR A 279 -31.66 -2.92 12.40
N VAL A 280 -30.54 -2.50 12.98
CA VAL A 280 -29.93 -3.01 14.20
C VAL A 280 -29.13 -1.88 14.83
N PRO A 281 -29.06 -1.74 16.17
CA PRO A 281 -28.17 -0.79 16.82
C PRO A 281 -26.72 -1.27 16.72
N THR A 282 -26.13 -1.16 15.53
CA THR A 282 -24.73 -1.49 15.24
C THR A 282 -23.88 -0.22 15.15
N GLY A 283 -22.57 -0.35 15.31
CA GLY A 283 -21.60 0.73 15.20
C GLY A 283 -20.27 0.29 15.77
N GLY A 284 -19.15 0.81 15.24
CA GLY A 284 -17.81 0.37 15.62
C GLY A 284 -17.58 0.44 17.14
N SER A 285 -16.75 -0.47 17.65
CA SER A 285 -16.58 -0.83 19.07
C SER A 285 -16.26 0.32 20.05
N THR A 286 -15.84 1.48 19.57
CA THR A 286 -15.45 2.62 20.42
C THR A 286 -16.63 3.55 20.67
N GLY A 287 -17.08 3.67 21.92
CA GLY A 287 -18.04 4.71 22.32
C GLY A 287 -19.50 4.45 21.96
N MET A 288 -19.88 3.22 21.59
CA MET A 288 -21.30 2.89 21.40
C MET A 288 -22.07 3.03 22.73
N PRO A 289 -23.21 3.74 22.77
CA PRO A 289 -24.07 3.76 23.95
C PRO A 289 -24.60 2.35 24.25
N ASN A 290 -24.91 2.08 25.52
CA ASN A 290 -25.44 0.79 25.94
C ASN A 290 -26.90 0.61 25.47
N ILE A 291 -27.07 0.19 24.22
CA ILE A 291 -28.36 -0.03 23.58
C ILE A 291 -28.69 -1.53 23.57
N PRO A 292 -29.81 -1.96 24.18
CA PRO A 292 -30.24 -3.35 24.12
C PRO A 292 -30.53 -3.82 22.70
N PHE A 293 -30.24 -5.09 22.41
CA PHE A 293 -30.63 -5.76 21.17
C PHE A 293 -32.08 -6.26 21.27
N ASP A 294 -33.03 -5.34 21.38
CA ASP A 294 -34.44 -5.62 21.67
C ASP A 294 -35.41 -5.24 20.52
N GLY A 295 -34.87 -4.73 19.41
CA GLY A 295 -35.65 -4.27 18.26
C GLY A 295 -36.23 -2.86 18.41
N ASN A 296 -35.87 -2.12 19.45
CA ASN A 296 -36.34 -0.74 19.66
C ASN A 296 -35.48 0.31 18.94
N HIS A 297 -34.32 -0.08 18.41
CA HIS A 297 -33.33 0.85 17.90
C HIS A 297 -32.79 0.43 16.54
N ILE A 298 -32.42 1.45 15.75
CA ILE A 298 -31.68 1.31 14.50
C ILE A 298 -30.43 2.17 14.54
N SER A 299 -29.54 2.00 13.58
CA SER A 299 -28.42 2.92 13.40
C SER A 299 -28.32 3.43 11.97
N THR A 300 -27.70 4.59 11.83
CA THR A 300 -27.27 5.14 10.55
C THR A 300 -25.77 5.29 10.55
N ILE A 301 -25.11 4.94 9.46
CA ILE A 301 -23.67 5.11 9.29
C ILE A 301 -23.44 6.04 8.11
N VAL A 302 -22.59 7.06 8.30
CA VAL A 302 -22.04 7.87 7.22
C VAL A 302 -20.55 7.59 7.13
N LEU A 303 -20.10 7.10 5.98
CA LEU A 303 -18.73 6.72 5.69
C LEU A 303 -18.12 7.76 4.76
N GLY A 304 -16.91 8.24 5.05
CA GLY A 304 -16.14 9.03 4.08
C GLY A 304 -15.42 8.09 3.11
N LEU A 305 -15.73 8.17 1.82
CA LEU A 305 -15.21 7.29 0.77
C LEU A 305 -13.98 7.85 0.03
N MET A 306 -13.74 9.15 0.13
CA MET A 306 -12.63 9.83 -0.54
C MET A 306 -11.80 10.62 0.48
N PRO A 307 -11.13 9.95 1.45
CA PRO A 307 -10.29 10.64 2.41
C PRO A 307 -9.13 11.29 1.66
N THR A 308 -8.88 12.54 1.98
CA THR A 308 -7.78 13.37 1.47
C THR A 308 -6.66 13.49 2.50
N SER A 309 -6.94 13.21 3.78
CA SER A 309 -5.94 13.08 4.82
C SER A 309 -5.03 11.89 4.53
N ARG A 310 -3.73 12.07 4.82
CA ARG A 310 -2.69 11.06 4.67
C ARG A 310 -1.88 11.00 5.95
N GLY A 311 -1.62 9.79 6.38
CA GLY A 311 -0.84 9.47 7.56
C GLY A 311 0.31 8.53 7.23
N SER A 312 0.72 7.73 8.22
CA SER A 312 1.85 6.83 8.09
C SER A 312 1.82 5.59 8.98
N ILE A 313 2.60 4.59 8.56
CA ILE A 313 3.00 3.44 9.35
C ILE A 313 4.50 3.57 9.65
N THR A 314 4.87 3.59 10.93
CA THR A 314 6.27 3.68 11.37
C THR A 314 6.58 2.62 12.42
N LEU A 315 7.85 2.24 12.52
CA LEU A 315 8.30 1.37 13.62
C LEU A 315 8.09 2.08 14.97
N ALA A 316 7.54 1.36 15.95
CA ALA A 316 7.44 1.86 17.33
C ALA A 316 8.76 1.69 18.10
N SER A 317 9.57 0.71 17.69
CA SER A 317 10.91 0.43 18.23
C SER A 317 11.70 -0.47 17.26
N ALA A 318 12.95 -0.77 17.62
CA ALA A 318 13.77 -1.77 16.91
C ALA A 318 13.40 -3.24 17.23
N VAL A 319 12.42 -3.50 18.11
CA VAL A 319 11.99 -4.86 18.47
C VAL A 319 11.02 -5.39 17.41
N PRO A 320 11.36 -6.41 16.60
CA PRO A 320 10.55 -6.82 15.44
C PRO A 320 9.14 -7.33 15.77
N ARG A 321 8.92 -7.77 17.02
CA ARG A 321 7.61 -8.26 17.49
C ARG A 321 6.73 -7.17 18.09
N GLN A 322 7.25 -5.96 18.28
CA GLN A 322 6.45 -4.84 18.78
C GLN A 322 5.57 -4.30 17.64
N SER A 323 4.28 -4.14 17.91
CA SER A 323 3.35 -3.56 16.93
C SER A 323 3.83 -2.20 16.43
N PRO A 324 3.71 -1.89 15.14
CA PRO A 324 4.07 -0.59 14.59
C PRO A 324 3.11 0.51 15.09
N VAL A 325 3.54 1.76 14.95
CA VAL A 325 2.63 2.92 15.05
C VAL A 325 1.92 3.05 13.72
N VAL A 326 0.59 2.93 13.75
CA VAL A 326 -0.29 3.08 12.59
C VAL A 326 -1.14 4.32 12.81
N ASP A 327 -0.88 5.37 12.05
CA ASP A 327 -1.58 6.64 12.17
C ASP A 327 -2.17 7.01 10.80
N PRO A 328 -3.48 6.79 10.56
CA PRO A 328 -4.17 7.26 9.35
C PRO A 328 -4.22 8.77 9.21
N ASN A 329 -3.93 9.53 10.29
CA ASN A 329 -4.11 10.97 10.37
C ASN A 329 -5.56 11.38 10.05
N PHE A 330 -6.52 10.62 10.58
CA PHE A 330 -7.95 10.83 10.34
C PHE A 330 -8.32 12.30 10.58
N TYR A 331 -9.15 12.85 9.69
CA TYR A 331 -9.77 14.16 9.92
C TYR A 331 -8.80 15.34 9.96
N ALA A 332 -7.55 15.16 9.52
CA ALA A 332 -6.57 16.24 9.48
C ALA A 332 -7.01 17.37 8.54
N LYS A 333 -7.61 17.02 7.40
CA LYS A 333 -8.05 17.97 6.37
C LYS A 333 -9.51 18.36 6.50
N GLU A 334 -9.80 19.63 6.24
CA GLU A 334 -11.13 20.21 6.18
C GLU A 334 -11.97 19.59 5.07
N ALA A 335 -11.39 19.18 3.94
CA ALA A 335 -12.11 18.50 2.88
C ALA A 335 -12.81 17.21 3.38
N ASP A 336 -12.14 16.45 4.26
CA ASP A 336 -12.69 15.24 4.87
C ASP A 336 -13.81 15.58 5.85
N ARG A 337 -13.58 16.59 6.70
CA ARG A 337 -14.57 17.10 7.66
C ARG A 337 -15.81 17.64 6.96
N ALA A 338 -15.65 18.41 5.89
CA ALA A 338 -16.75 18.95 5.10
C ALA A 338 -17.62 17.84 4.50
N SER A 339 -17.00 16.78 3.96
CA SER A 339 -17.75 15.69 3.34
C SER A 339 -18.57 14.88 4.34
N LEU A 340 -17.98 14.53 5.47
CA LEU A 340 -18.71 13.78 6.49
C LEU A 340 -19.74 14.64 7.23
N ARG A 341 -19.46 15.93 7.49
CA ARG A 341 -20.49 16.87 7.97
C ARG A 341 -21.68 16.91 7.01
N TYR A 342 -21.42 16.97 5.71
CA TYR A 342 -22.48 16.96 4.70
C TYR A 342 -23.35 15.70 4.81
N GLY A 343 -22.74 14.50 4.83
CA GLY A 343 -23.49 13.25 4.97
C GLY A 343 -24.28 13.14 6.29
N VAL A 344 -23.70 13.57 7.41
CA VAL A 344 -24.40 13.64 8.71
C VAL A 344 -25.62 14.57 8.61
N ARG A 345 -25.48 15.73 7.96
CA ARG A 345 -26.61 16.64 7.75
C ARG A 345 -27.70 16.02 6.87
N GLN A 346 -27.36 15.17 5.90
CA GLN A 346 -28.38 14.45 5.11
C GLN A 346 -29.15 13.44 5.95
N VAL A 347 -28.48 12.67 6.81
CA VAL A 347 -29.14 11.77 7.75
C VAL A 347 -30.09 12.53 8.68
N ILE A 348 -29.63 13.64 9.27
CA ILE A 348 -30.45 14.47 10.17
C ILE A 348 -31.67 15.03 9.43
N ARG A 349 -31.50 15.55 8.20
CA ARG A 349 -32.62 16.04 7.38
C ARG A 349 -33.61 14.93 7.04
N MET A 350 -33.10 13.79 6.58
CA MET A 350 -33.91 12.62 6.25
C MET A 350 -34.76 12.19 7.46
N LEU A 351 -34.16 12.05 8.64
CA LEU A 351 -34.86 11.51 9.80
C LEU A 351 -35.68 12.55 10.58
N LEU A 352 -35.24 13.80 10.63
CA LEU A 352 -35.84 14.82 11.49
C LEU A 352 -36.60 15.92 10.76
N ASP A 353 -36.49 16.02 9.43
CA ASP A 353 -37.21 17.04 8.65
C ASP A 353 -38.29 16.47 7.74
N THR A 354 -38.11 15.24 7.23
CA THR A 354 -39.12 14.59 6.37
C THR A 354 -40.31 14.01 7.15
N PRO A 355 -41.52 13.95 6.57
CA PRO A 355 -42.66 13.25 7.17
C PRO A 355 -42.36 11.78 7.51
N GLU A 356 -41.69 11.06 6.61
CA GLU A 356 -41.38 9.64 6.73
C GLU A 356 -40.40 9.38 7.88
N GLY A 357 -39.33 10.17 7.94
CA GLY A 357 -38.35 10.11 9.03
C GLY A 357 -38.96 10.41 10.39
N LYS A 358 -39.80 11.45 10.45
CA LYS A 358 -40.52 11.85 11.67
C LYS A 358 -41.47 10.76 12.17
N VAL A 359 -42.02 9.93 11.30
CA VAL A 359 -42.85 8.76 11.69
C VAL A 359 -41.97 7.59 12.14
N MET A 360 -40.76 7.44 11.59
CA MET A 360 -39.86 6.33 11.88
C MET A 360 -39.18 6.47 13.25
N VAL A 361 -38.50 7.59 13.50
CA VAL A 361 -37.64 7.76 14.67
C VAL A 361 -38.18 8.76 15.68
N LYS A 362 -37.95 8.48 16.95
CA LYS A 362 -38.38 9.32 18.08
C LYS A 362 -37.33 10.37 18.40
N ASN A 363 -36.10 9.94 18.66
CA ASN A 363 -34.94 10.78 18.95
C ASN A 363 -33.63 10.00 18.72
N GLU A 364 -32.53 10.73 18.60
CA GLU A 364 -31.18 10.14 18.62
C GLU A 364 -30.87 9.62 20.04
N VAL A 365 -30.17 8.49 20.12
CA VAL A 365 -29.59 7.95 21.35
C VAL A 365 -28.10 8.23 21.34
N THR A 366 -27.60 8.89 22.39
CA THR A 366 -26.22 9.35 22.49
C THR A 366 -25.56 8.84 23.76
N THR A 367 -24.22 8.93 23.80
CA THR A 367 -23.47 8.77 25.05
C THR A 367 -23.64 10.00 25.95
N PRO A 368 -23.40 9.89 27.28
CA PRO A 368 -23.57 11.01 28.21
C PRO A 368 -22.75 12.27 27.90
N ASP A 369 -21.64 12.14 27.17
CA ASP A 369 -20.73 13.22 26.77
C ASP A 369 -21.07 13.85 25.41
N CYS A 370 -22.18 13.42 24.80
CA CYS A 370 -22.64 13.87 23.49
C CYS A 370 -24.09 14.39 23.56
N SER A 371 -24.30 15.59 23.01
CA SER A 371 -25.65 16.13 22.78
C SER A 371 -26.23 15.61 21.46
N GLN A 372 -27.56 15.51 21.37
CA GLN A 372 -28.23 15.13 20.13
C GLN A 372 -27.93 16.12 19.01
N LEU A 373 -27.64 15.61 17.82
CA LEU A 373 -27.52 16.46 16.63
C LEU A 373 -28.91 16.79 16.07
N THR A 374 -29.09 18.04 15.66
CA THR A 374 -30.35 18.59 15.15
C THR A 374 -30.12 19.31 13.83
N LEU A 375 -31.21 19.79 13.20
CA LEU A 375 -31.13 20.59 11.97
C LEU A 375 -30.31 21.88 12.17
N GLU A 376 -30.29 22.41 13.39
CA GLU A 376 -29.58 23.63 13.78
C GLU A 376 -28.16 23.37 14.29
N SER A 377 -27.72 22.10 14.35
CA SER A 377 -26.38 21.78 14.82
C SER A 377 -25.33 22.46 13.94
N THR A 378 -24.41 23.14 14.61
CA THR A 378 -23.27 23.81 14.00
C THR A 378 -22.27 22.79 13.47
N ASP A 379 -21.42 23.24 12.56
CA ASP A 379 -20.31 22.44 12.06
C ASP A 379 -19.39 21.96 13.19
N ALA A 380 -19.13 22.82 14.19
CA ALA A 380 -18.26 22.48 15.31
C ALA A 380 -18.86 21.39 16.21
N GLU A 381 -20.18 21.37 16.39
CA GLU A 381 -20.86 20.30 17.16
C GLU A 381 -20.82 18.96 16.42
N ILE A 382 -20.96 18.99 15.09
CA ILE A 382 -20.83 17.77 14.27
C ILE A 382 -19.37 17.29 14.30
N ASP A 383 -18.40 18.18 14.12
CA ASP A 383 -16.98 17.81 14.16
C ASP A 383 -16.58 17.26 15.54
N ASP A 384 -17.06 17.84 16.64
CA ASP A 384 -16.83 17.32 17.99
C ASP A 384 -17.46 15.93 18.19
N ARG A 385 -18.67 15.72 17.68
CA ARG A 385 -19.31 14.40 17.71
C ARG A 385 -18.48 13.36 16.97
N ILE A 386 -18.03 13.69 15.76
CA ILE A 386 -17.27 12.76 14.93
C ILE A 386 -15.87 12.51 15.51
N ARG A 387 -15.24 13.52 16.12
CA ARG A 387 -13.97 13.34 16.84
C ARG A 387 -14.09 12.36 18.01
N LYS A 388 -15.23 12.34 18.71
CA LYS A 388 -15.47 11.47 19.87
C LYS A 388 -15.85 10.04 19.47
N LEU A 389 -16.71 9.90 18.46
CA LEU A 389 -17.36 8.62 18.12
C LEU A 389 -17.00 8.07 16.73
N GLY A 390 -16.20 8.80 15.96
CA GLY A 390 -15.71 8.37 14.66
C GLY A 390 -14.86 7.12 14.77
N ASN A 391 -14.98 6.22 13.80
CA ASN A 391 -14.27 4.96 13.81
C ASN A 391 -13.74 4.59 12.42
N SER A 392 -12.67 3.79 12.44
CA SER A 392 -12.13 3.12 11.26
C SER A 392 -13.14 2.10 10.74
N LEU A 393 -13.17 1.94 9.41
CA LEU A 393 -13.85 0.83 8.74
C LEU A 393 -12.93 -0.34 8.42
N TYR A 394 -11.66 -0.26 8.82
CA TYR A 394 -10.63 -1.24 8.51
C TYR A 394 -10.43 -1.41 6.99
N HIS A 395 -10.62 -0.34 6.23
CA HIS A 395 -10.48 -0.29 4.77
C HIS A 395 -9.21 0.49 4.39
N SER A 396 -8.12 0.22 5.12
CA SER A 396 -6.90 1.01 5.02
C SER A 396 -6.07 0.65 3.80
N ALA A 397 -5.42 1.64 3.19
CA ALA A 397 -4.59 1.48 2.01
C ALA A 397 -3.48 2.55 1.93
N GLY A 398 -2.69 2.52 0.85
CA GLY A 398 -1.80 3.62 0.47
C GLY A 398 -0.42 3.66 1.14
N SER A 399 -0.16 2.87 2.19
CA SER A 399 1.17 2.80 2.84
C SER A 399 2.28 2.30 1.92
N LEU A 400 1.92 1.59 0.86
CA LEU A 400 2.77 1.19 -0.27
C LEU A 400 2.01 1.44 -1.56
N ALA A 401 1.66 2.70 -1.81
CA ALA A 401 0.83 3.07 -2.95
C ALA A 401 1.47 2.69 -4.29
N MET A 402 0.64 2.20 -5.21
CA MET A 402 1.05 1.93 -6.58
C MET A 402 1.15 3.24 -7.36
N GLY A 403 2.36 3.66 -7.75
CA GLY A 403 2.60 4.83 -8.60
C GLY A 403 2.97 6.09 -7.81
N LYS A 404 2.40 7.25 -8.17
CA LYS A 404 2.76 8.53 -7.55
C LYS A 404 2.23 8.60 -6.11
N VAL A 405 3.14 8.86 -5.17
CA VAL A 405 2.85 9.20 -3.77
C VAL A 405 2.73 10.70 -3.61
#